data_AF-A0A3D3XLH6-F1
#
_entry.id   AF-A0A3D3XLH6-F1
#
_cell.length_a   1.000
_cell.length_b   1.000
_cell.length_c   1.000
_cell.angle_alpha   90.00
_cell.angle_beta   90.00
_cell.angle_gamma   90.00
#
_symmetry.space_group_name_H-M   'P 1'
#
loop_
_entity.id
_entity.type
_entity.pdbx_description
1 polymer ?
#
loop_
_entity_poly.entity_id
_entity_poly.type
_entity_poly.pdbx_seq_one_letter_code
_entity_poly.pdbx_strand_id
1 'polypeptide(L)'
;YIKTLSTDFFVMSEVGRKSSDPNSVLSPAQWLAHCELSVEAGASLVILESRESGRSGYVSSAGDVNAVVIDSIVRSLPLKSLLFEAPIKSVQTFLIKRYGSAVNLGNLALSELMAVQSLRYGLRSDTLLVVEPTF
;
A
#
# COMPACT_ATOMS: atom_id res chain seq x y z
N TYR A 1 13.26 5.00 17.36
CA TYR A 1 11.94 5.67 17.40
C TYR A 1 10.80 4.67 17.50
N ILE A 2 10.53 3.82 16.49
CA ILE A 2 9.39 2.88 16.50
C ILE A 2 9.30 2.08 17.81
N LYS A 3 10.35 1.34 18.19
CA LYS A 3 10.40 0.53 19.43
C LYS A 3 10.11 1.29 20.72
N THR A 4 10.45 2.58 20.76
CA THR A 4 10.23 3.43 21.93
C THR A 4 8.81 3.98 21.95
N LEU A 5 8.21 4.28 20.79
CA LEU A 5 6.89 4.87 20.70
C LEU A 5 5.77 3.83 20.68
N SER A 6 6.04 2.60 20.25
CA SER A 6 5.05 1.53 20.15
C SER A 6 4.52 1.05 21.50
N THR A 7 5.16 1.42 22.61
CA THR A 7 4.66 1.17 23.97
C THR A 7 3.46 2.04 24.32
N ASP A 8 3.38 3.24 23.74
CA ASP A 8 2.41 4.27 24.14
C ASP A 8 1.46 4.67 23.01
N PHE A 9 1.84 4.41 21.75
CA PHE A 9 1.11 4.88 20.58
C PHE A 9 0.88 3.78 19.53
N PHE A 10 -0.16 3.96 18.72
CA PHE A 10 -0.31 3.25 17.45
C PHE A 10 0.68 3.83 16.44
N VAL A 11 1.78 3.12 16.18
CA VAL A 11 2.86 3.62 15.33
C VAL A 11 2.67 3.13 13.90
N MET A 12 2.52 4.07 12.98
CA MET A 12 2.60 3.81 11.56
C MET A 12 4.00 4.19 11.08
N SER A 13 4.73 3.23 10.51
CA SER A 13 5.99 3.54 9.81
C SER A 13 5.73 3.66 8.31
N GLU A 14 6.62 4.35 7.61
CA GLU A 14 6.56 4.46 6.15
C GLU A 14 7.85 3.92 5.55
N VAL A 15 7.69 3.07 4.54
CA VAL A 15 8.78 2.56 3.72
C VAL A 15 8.59 3.12 2.32
N GLY A 16 9.67 3.71 1.80
CA GLY A 16 9.61 4.59 0.66
C GLY A 16 10.97 5.17 0.31
N ARG A 17 11.02 5.98 -0.74
CA ARG A 17 12.29 6.59 -1.17
C ARG A 17 12.61 7.78 -0.27
N LYS A 18 13.84 7.81 0.26
CA LYS A 18 14.28 8.90 1.16
C LYS A 18 14.66 10.20 0.44
N SER A 19 14.82 10.19 -0.88
CA SER A 19 15.24 11.37 -1.65
C SER A 19 14.43 11.55 -2.93
N SER A 20 14.39 12.78 -3.42
CA SER A 20 13.89 13.15 -4.75
C SER A 20 14.80 12.71 -5.89
N ASP A 21 15.88 11.97 -5.59
CA ASP A 21 16.79 11.45 -6.62
C ASP A 21 16.13 10.25 -7.31
N PRO A 22 15.85 10.34 -8.62
CA PRO A 22 15.27 9.24 -9.38
C PRO A 22 16.14 7.96 -9.36
N ASN A 23 17.43 8.06 -9.07
CA ASN A 23 18.36 6.93 -8.97
C ASN A 23 18.37 6.24 -7.58
N SER A 24 17.71 6.82 -6.57
CA SER A 24 17.55 6.21 -5.24
C SER A 24 16.41 5.19 -5.21
N VAL A 25 16.44 4.22 -6.13
CA VAL A 25 15.42 3.17 -6.20
C VAL A 25 15.74 2.08 -5.19
N LEU A 26 14.82 1.81 -4.26
CA LEU A 26 14.91 0.63 -3.41
C LEU A 26 14.64 -0.63 -4.23
N SER A 27 15.52 -1.62 -4.12
CA SER A 27 15.29 -2.95 -4.69
C SER A 27 14.17 -3.67 -3.92
N PRO A 28 13.54 -4.72 -4.51
CA PRO A 28 12.53 -5.51 -3.80
C PRO A 28 13.02 -6.05 -2.45
N ALA A 29 14.29 -6.47 -2.37
CA ALA A 29 14.90 -6.97 -1.14
C ALA A 29 15.05 -5.86 -0.08
N GLN A 30 15.40 -4.64 -0.49
CA GLN A 30 15.50 -3.50 0.44
C GLN A 30 14.13 -3.07 0.97
N TRP A 31 13.11 -3.07 0.09
CA TRP A 31 11.72 -2.84 0.51
C TRP A 31 11.29 -3.83 1.58
N LEU A 32 11.48 -5.13 1.31
CA LEU A 32 11.14 -6.19 2.25
C LEU A 32 11.88 -6.01 3.59
N ALA A 33 13.20 -5.84 3.55
CA ALA A 33 14.03 -5.68 4.75
C ALA A 33 13.60 -4.47 5.59
N HIS A 34 13.23 -3.34 4.97
CA HIS A 34 12.75 -2.17 5.69
C HIS A 34 11.35 -2.39 6.31
N CYS A 35 10.49 -3.14 5.64
CA CYS A 35 9.18 -3.50 6.18
C CYS A 35 9.32 -4.46 7.37
N GLU A 36 10.16 -5.49 7.25
CA GLU A 36 10.48 -6.43 8.34
C GLU A 36 11.05 -5.68 9.55
N LEU A 37 12.04 -4.81 9.33
CA LEU A 37 12.63 -3.98 10.38
C LEU A 37 11.57 -3.11 11.10
N SER A 38 10.60 -2.57 10.35
CA SER A 38 9.52 -1.78 10.93
C SER A 38 8.61 -2.61 11.83
N VAL A 39 8.20 -3.78 11.35
CA VAL A 39 7.34 -4.71 12.10
C VAL A 39 8.06 -5.24 13.33
N GLU A 40 9.33 -5.66 13.20
CA GLU A 40 10.18 -6.12 14.31
C GLU A 40 10.39 -5.04 15.37
N ALA A 41 10.48 -3.78 14.95
CA ALA A 41 10.55 -2.65 15.88
C ALA A 41 9.21 -2.34 16.57
N GLY A 42 8.10 -2.98 16.17
CA GLY A 42 6.78 -2.83 16.78
C GLY A 42 5.84 -1.85 16.07
N ALA A 43 6.03 -1.57 14.78
CA ALA A 43 5.08 -0.79 14.01
C ALA A 43 3.73 -1.52 13.92
N SER A 44 2.64 -0.79 14.17
CA SER A 44 1.27 -1.32 14.07
C SER A 44 0.81 -1.45 12.63
N LEU A 45 1.24 -0.52 11.76
CA LEU A 45 1.09 -0.59 10.30
C LEU A 45 2.36 -0.10 9.62
N VAL A 46 2.68 -0.73 8.48
CA VAL A 46 3.73 -0.28 7.57
C VAL A 46 3.09 0.29 6.31
N ILE A 47 3.30 1.58 6.08
CA ILE A 47 2.86 2.30 4.90
C ILE A 47 3.84 2.03 3.76
N LEU A 48 3.34 1.59 2.60
CA LEU A 48 4.11 1.53 1.36
C LEU A 48 3.83 2.80 0.56
N GLU A 49 4.88 3.60 0.37
CA GLU A 49 4.80 4.94 -0.23
C GLU A 49 4.61 4.89 -1.75
N SER A 50 3.68 5.69 -2.27
CA SER A 50 3.58 6.06 -3.69
C SER A 50 3.49 7.58 -3.93
N ARG A 51 3.40 8.37 -2.85
CA ARG A 51 3.21 9.83 -2.79
C ARG A 51 1.90 10.27 -3.42
N GLU A 52 1.52 11.54 -3.22
CA GLU A 52 0.25 12.11 -3.72
C GLU A 52 0.03 11.92 -5.23
N SER A 53 1.10 11.91 -6.05
CA SER A 53 0.98 11.73 -7.50
C SER A 53 0.58 10.31 -7.92
N GLY A 54 0.75 9.32 -7.03
CA GLY A 54 0.58 7.89 -7.33
C GLY A 54 1.50 7.39 -8.42
N ARG A 55 2.66 8.02 -8.60
CA ARG A 55 3.60 7.77 -9.72
C ARG A 55 5.04 7.61 -9.25
N SER A 56 5.21 7.13 -8.03
CA SER A 56 6.52 6.94 -7.40
C SER A 56 6.51 5.76 -6.42
N GLY A 57 7.66 5.50 -5.79
CA GLY A 57 7.80 4.43 -4.80
C GLY A 57 7.59 3.04 -5.42
N TYR A 58 6.58 2.31 -4.93
CA TYR A 58 6.20 1.00 -5.50
C TYR A 58 5.33 1.12 -6.78
N VAL A 59 5.08 2.34 -7.26
CA VAL A 59 4.32 2.64 -8.48
C VAL A 59 5.22 3.32 -9.52
N SER A 60 5.08 2.91 -10.78
CA SER A 60 5.83 3.48 -11.91
C SER A 60 5.36 4.91 -12.24
N SER A 61 6.15 5.64 -13.03
CA SER A 61 5.75 6.95 -13.55
C SER A 61 4.49 6.92 -14.42
N ALA A 62 4.16 5.75 -15.00
CA ALA A 62 2.94 5.53 -15.76
C ALA A 62 1.71 5.20 -14.88
N GLY A 63 1.90 5.00 -13.57
CA GLY A 63 0.83 4.62 -12.64
C GLY A 63 0.63 3.10 -12.51
N ASP A 64 1.61 2.31 -12.97
CA ASP A 64 1.58 0.85 -12.87
C ASP A 64 2.22 0.38 -11.57
N VAL A 65 1.54 -0.53 -10.88
CA VAL A 65 2.02 -1.09 -9.61
C VAL A 65 3.13 -2.10 -9.86
N ASN A 66 4.26 -1.96 -9.16
CA ASN A 66 5.35 -2.95 -9.19
C ASN A 66 4.97 -4.18 -8.35
N ALA A 67 4.21 -5.09 -8.98
CA ALA A 67 3.71 -6.33 -8.36
C ALA A 67 4.82 -7.16 -7.70
N VAL A 68 6.01 -7.21 -8.29
CA VAL A 68 7.13 -8.01 -7.78
C VAL A 68 7.54 -7.56 -6.37
N VAL A 69 7.62 -6.24 -6.14
CA VAL A 69 7.99 -5.66 -4.83
C VAL A 69 6.91 -5.95 -3.79
N ILE A 70 5.64 -5.65 -4.11
CA ILE A 70 4.55 -5.82 -3.14
C ILE A 70 4.27 -7.29 -2.83
N ASP A 71 4.37 -8.18 -3.83
CA ASP A 71 4.17 -9.61 -3.62
C ASP A 71 5.29 -10.21 -2.76
N SER A 72 6.54 -9.74 -2.88
CA SER A 72 7.59 -10.20 -1.99
C SER A 72 7.33 -9.81 -0.53
N ILE A 73 6.75 -8.62 -0.29
CA ILE A 73 6.39 -8.16 1.05
C ILE A 73 5.21 -8.96 1.61
N VAL A 74 4.13 -9.12 0.83
CA VAL A 74 2.90 -9.83 1.28
C VAL A 74 3.14 -11.32 1.53
N ARG A 75 4.17 -11.93 0.92
CA ARG A 75 4.58 -13.31 1.22
C ARG A 75 5.26 -13.44 2.59
N SER A 76 5.94 -12.39 3.06
CA SER A 76 6.66 -12.41 4.34
C SER A 76 5.85 -11.81 5.50
N LEU A 77 4.99 -10.81 5.22
CA LEU A 77 4.27 -10.05 6.23
C LEU A 77 2.75 -10.18 6.04
N PRO A 78 1.96 -10.23 7.14
CA PRO A 78 0.51 -10.27 7.04
C PRO A 78 -0.04 -9.05 6.28
N LEU A 79 -0.90 -9.26 5.28
CA LEU A 79 -1.51 -8.16 4.52
C LEU A 79 -2.15 -7.07 5.40
N LYS A 80 -2.77 -7.49 6.51
CA LYS A 80 -3.42 -6.59 7.48
C LYS A 80 -2.46 -5.64 8.21
N SER A 81 -1.16 -5.92 8.25
CA SER A 81 -0.16 -5.03 8.85
C SER A 81 0.41 -4.03 7.84
N LEU A 82 -0.04 -4.06 6.58
CA LEU A 82 0.39 -3.17 5.52
C LEU A 82 -0.70 -2.16 5.22
N LEU A 83 -0.33 -0.94 4.83
CA LEU A 83 -1.20 0.07 4.25
C LEU A 83 -0.57 0.60 2.96
N PHE A 84 -1.29 0.51 1.86
CA PHE A 84 -0.77 0.91 0.55
C PHE A 84 -1.25 2.32 0.22
N GLU A 85 -0.35 3.28 0.00
CA GLU A 85 -0.76 4.57 -0.54
C GLU A 85 -1.29 4.40 -1.96
N ALA A 86 -2.56 4.75 -2.20
CA ALA A 86 -3.25 4.51 -3.47
C ALA A 86 -4.05 5.74 -3.93
N PRO A 87 -3.39 6.88 -4.20
CA PRO A 87 -4.08 8.14 -4.51
C PRO A 87 -4.80 8.14 -5.86
N ILE A 88 -4.43 7.24 -6.78
CA ILE A 88 -5.01 7.16 -8.13
C ILE A 88 -5.80 5.88 -8.35
N LYS A 89 -6.86 5.95 -9.16
CA LYS A 89 -7.78 4.84 -9.45
C LYS A 89 -7.09 3.57 -9.93
N SER A 90 -6.03 3.68 -10.74
CA SER A 90 -5.31 2.51 -11.27
C SER A 90 -4.70 1.67 -10.13
N VAL A 91 -4.06 2.32 -9.17
CA VAL A 91 -3.45 1.67 -7.99
C VAL A 91 -4.54 1.09 -7.09
N GLN A 92 -5.61 1.83 -6.82
CA GLN A 92 -6.77 1.35 -6.02
C GLN A 92 -7.36 0.06 -6.61
N THR A 93 -7.64 0.09 -7.92
CA THR A 93 -8.23 -1.03 -8.65
C THR A 93 -7.31 -2.23 -8.66
N PHE A 94 -6.02 -2.02 -8.91
CA PHE A 94 -5.02 -3.08 -8.91
C PHE A 94 -4.98 -3.79 -7.55
N LEU A 95 -4.86 -3.03 -6.46
CA LEU A 95 -4.72 -3.59 -5.11
C LEU A 95 -5.99 -4.32 -4.67
N ILE A 96 -7.17 -3.76 -4.94
CA ILE A 96 -8.46 -4.40 -4.61
C ILE A 96 -8.62 -5.72 -5.38
N LYS A 97 -8.29 -5.75 -6.68
CA LYS A 97 -8.35 -6.99 -7.47
C LYS A 97 -7.35 -8.03 -6.99
N ARG A 98 -6.15 -7.59 -6.60
CA ARG A 98 -5.04 -8.50 -6.29
C ARG A 98 -5.11 -9.06 -4.88
N TYR A 99 -5.55 -8.27 -3.91
CA TYR A 99 -5.53 -8.62 -2.50
C TYR A 99 -6.90 -8.61 -1.82
N GLY A 100 -7.96 -8.34 -2.59
CA GLY A 100 -9.34 -8.38 -2.12
C GLY A 100 -9.87 -7.03 -1.62
N SER A 101 -11.18 -6.99 -1.41
CA SER A 101 -11.94 -5.81 -0.96
C SER A 101 -11.54 -5.29 0.43
N ALA A 102 -10.81 -6.07 1.22
CA ALA A 102 -10.36 -5.71 2.56
C ALA A 102 -8.95 -5.09 2.61
N VAL A 103 -8.26 -4.94 1.48
CA VAL A 103 -6.89 -4.36 1.45
C VAL A 103 -6.88 -2.94 2.03
N ASN A 104 -5.92 -2.64 2.90
CA ASN A 104 -5.78 -1.30 3.50
C ASN A 104 -5.24 -0.31 2.46
N LEU A 105 -6.00 0.75 2.17
CA LEU A 105 -5.60 1.81 1.25
C LEU A 105 -5.49 3.13 2.00
N GLY A 106 -4.39 3.85 1.78
CA GLY A 106 -4.15 5.19 2.32
C GLY A 106 -3.97 6.22 1.21
N ASN A 107 -3.80 7.48 1.62
CA ASN A 107 -3.63 8.61 0.71
C ASN A 107 -4.75 8.73 -0.34
N LEU A 108 -5.98 8.39 0.06
CA LEU A 108 -7.16 8.50 -0.79
C LEU A 108 -7.64 9.95 -0.81
N ALA A 109 -7.87 10.50 -2.00
CA ALA A 109 -8.54 11.79 -2.13
C ALA A 109 -9.95 11.71 -1.53
N LEU A 110 -10.36 12.75 -0.78
CA LEU A 110 -11.66 12.79 -0.12
C LEU A 110 -12.82 12.61 -1.11
N SER A 111 -12.71 13.20 -2.30
CA SER A 111 -13.69 13.06 -3.37
C SER A 111 -13.82 11.64 -3.93
N GLU A 112 -12.80 10.79 -3.74
CA GLU A 112 -12.76 9.43 -4.27
C GLU A 112 -13.27 8.38 -3.27
N LEU A 113 -13.62 8.75 -2.02
CA LEU A 113 -14.01 7.76 -1.00
C LEU A 113 -15.19 6.89 -1.45
N MET A 114 -16.25 7.48 -2.00
CA MET A 114 -17.39 6.71 -2.54
C MET A 114 -16.98 5.86 -3.75
N ALA A 115 -16.09 6.37 -4.58
CA ALA A 115 -15.58 5.67 -5.75
C ALA A 115 -14.77 4.43 -5.34
N VAL A 116 -13.95 4.53 -4.29
CA VAL A 116 -13.19 3.40 -3.71
C VAL A 116 -14.13 2.40 -3.06
N GLN A 117 -15.13 2.85 -2.30
CA GLN A 117 -16.10 1.93 -1.70
C GLN A 117 -16.86 1.15 -2.76
N SER A 118 -17.34 1.81 -3.82
CA SER A 118 -17.97 1.10 -4.94
C SER A 118 -17.03 0.11 -5.65
N LEU A 119 -15.72 0.37 -5.72
CA LEU A 119 -14.75 -0.63 -6.18
C LEU A 119 -14.69 -1.85 -5.24
N ARG A 120 -14.68 -1.62 -3.92
CA ARG A 120 -14.64 -2.70 -2.90
C ARG A 120 -15.88 -3.58 -2.90
N TYR A 121 -17.04 -3.05 -3.28
CA TYR A 121 -18.30 -3.81 -3.39
C TYR A 121 -18.56 -4.42 -4.77
N GLY A 122 -17.64 -4.27 -5.74
CA GLY A 122 -17.87 -4.74 -7.10
C GLY A 122 -18.95 -3.93 -7.84
N LEU A 123 -19.26 -2.70 -7.42
CA LEU A 123 -20.31 -1.86 -8.02
C LEU A 123 -19.80 -0.98 -9.18
N ARG A 124 -18.52 -1.07 -9.54
CA ARG A 124 -17.92 -0.44 -10.71
C ARG A 124 -17.43 -1.50 -11.68
N SER A 125 -17.47 -1.18 -12.98
CA SER A 125 -17.06 -2.09 -14.06
C SER A 125 -15.65 -2.67 -13.85
N ASP A 126 -14.76 -1.89 -13.24
CA ASP A 126 -13.42 -2.32 -12.93
C ASP A 126 -13.40 -3.59 -12.06
N THR A 127 -14.28 -3.75 -11.07
CA THR A 127 -14.26 -4.86 -10.10
C THR A 127 -15.50 -5.76 -10.12
N LEU A 128 -16.48 -5.48 -10.97
CA LEU A 128 -17.79 -6.15 -11.03
C LEU A 128 -17.77 -7.68 -11.05
N LEU A 129 -16.82 -8.29 -11.77
CA LEU A 129 -16.73 -9.75 -11.93
C LEU A 129 -15.62 -10.38 -11.10
N VAL A 130 -14.90 -9.57 -10.31
CA VAL A 130 -13.65 -9.99 -9.65
C VAL A 130 -13.76 -9.99 -8.13
N VAL A 131 -14.64 -9.15 -7.58
CA VAL A 131 -14.79 -8.99 -6.13
C VAL A 131 -16.13 -9.55 -5.70
N GLU A 132 -16.10 -10.58 -4.85
CA GLU A 132 -17.30 -11.02 -4.15
C GLU A 132 -17.56 -10.11 -2.93
N PRO A 133 -18.79 -9.63 -2.73
CA PRO A 133 -19.12 -8.87 -1.53
C PRO A 133 -19.03 -9.78 -0.30
N THR A 134 -18.11 -9.49 0.60
CA THR A 134 -18.10 -10.07 1.95
C THR A 134 -19.05 -9.26 2.82
N PHE A 135 -20.23 -9.83 3.14
CA PHE A 135 -21.19 -9.30 4.10
C PHE A 135 -20.95 -9.86 5.51
#